data_AF-A0AAE0K3K4-F1
#
_entry.id   AF-A0AAE0K3K4-F1
#
_cell.length_a   1.000
_cell.length_b   1.000
_cell.length_c   1.000
_cell.angle_alpha   90.00
_cell.angle_beta   90.00
_cell.angle_gamma   90.00
#
_symmetry.space_group_name_H-M   'P 1'
#
loop_
_entity.id
_entity.type
_entity.pdbx_description
1 polymer ?
#
loop_
_entity_poly.entity_id
_entity_poly.type
_entity_poly.pdbx_seq_one_letter_code
_entity_poly.pdbx_strand_id
1 'polypeptide(L)'
;MKPLRWEYWKACDLTLADDLDSEQEYKDQDAGFYIENGVKRGIARRVISDIGTWARSILTSPCMSAHCVGKPTRIGVKFVEGTPP
;
A
#
# COMPACT_ATOMS: atom_id res chain seq x y z
N MET A 1 -23.19 -4.80 3.30
CA MET A 1 -21.79 -5.27 3.45
C MET A 1 -20.89 -4.36 2.60
N LYS A 2 -19.89 -3.69 3.19
CA LYS A 2 -18.99 -2.81 2.41
C LYS A 2 -18.02 -3.65 1.56
N PRO A 3 -17.83 -3.35 0.27
CA PRO A 3 -16.96 -4.11 -0.61
C PRO A 3 -15.49 -3.93 -0.23
N LEU A 4 -14.67 -4.94 -0.50
CA LEU A 4 -13.23 -4.98 -0.21
C LEU A 4 -12.49 -3.72 -0.69
N ARG A 5 -12.84 -3.25 -1.89
CA ARG A 5 -12.28 -2.06 -2.53
C ARG A 5 -12.46 -0.78 -1.70
N TRP A 6 -13.60 -0.65 -1.02
CA TRP A 6 -13.89 0.54 -0.20
C TRP A 6 -12.96 0.62 1.02
N GLU A 7 -12.69 -0.52 1.67
CA GLU A 7 -11.78 -0.59 2.80
C GLU A 7 -10.34 -0.26 2.38
N TYR A 8 -9.95 -0.66 1.17
CA TYR A 8 -8.64 -0.31 0.59
C TYR A 8 -8.53 1.19 0.30
N TRP A 9 -9.55 1.80 -0.32
CA TRP A 9 -9.56 3.24 -0.54
C TRP A 9 -9.50 4.03 0.75
N LYS A 10 -10.23 3.59 1.77
CA LYS A 10 -10.13 4.20 3.10
C LYS A 10 -8.71 4.14 3.66
N ALA A 11 -8.01 3.02 3.52
CA ALA A 11 -6.62 2.92 3.94
C ALA A 11 -5.74 3.92 3.17
N CYS A 12 -5.91 4.03 1.84
CA CYS A 12 -5.18 5.01 1.03
C CYS A 12 -5.48 6.46 1.44
N ASP A 13 -6.75 6.78 1.72
CA ASP A 13 -7.16 8.12 2.14
C ASP A 13 -6.54 8.48 3.50
N LEU A 14 -6.45 7.53 4.43
CA LEU A 14 -5.80 7.71 5.73
C LEU A 14 -4.29 7.94 5.59
N THR A 15 -3.61 7.14 4.78
CA THR A 15 -2.18 7.33 4.46
C THR A 15 -1.92 8.73 3.90
N LEU A 16 -2.75 9.17 2.95
CA LEU A 16 -2.62 10.49 2.33
C LEU A 16 -2.97 11.63 3.29
N ALA A 17 -3.92 11.43 4.21
CA ALA A 17 -4.31 12.45 5.18
C ALA A 17 -3.22 12.72 6.24
N ASP A 18 -2.44 11.70 6.58
CA ASP A 18 -1.32 11.81 7.52
C ASP A 18 0.02 12.08 6.83
N ASP A 19 0.01 12.40 5.53
CA ASP A 19 1.21 12.64 4.70
C ASP A 19 2.26 11.50 4.80
N LEU A 20 1.81 10.28 5.08
CA LEU A 20 2.68 9.11 5.21
C LEU A 20 3.14 8.64 3.83
N ASP A 21 4.46 8.56 3.65
CA ASP A 21 5.04 7.93 2.47
C ASP A 21 5.19 6.41 2.67
N SER A 22 5.30 5.67 1.57
CA SER A 22 5.41 4.21 1.61
C SER A 22 6.70 3.70 2.27
N GLU A 23 7.73 4.55 2.44
CA GLU A 23 8.95 4.19 3.18
C GLU A 23 8.71 4.27 4.69
N GLN A 24 7.99 5.28 5.16
CA GLN A 24 7.54 5.41 6.55
C GLN A 24 6.60 4.27 6.92
N GLU A 25 5.57 4.00 6.10
CA GLU A 25 4.66 2.86 6.34
C GLU A 25 5.41 1.52 6.37
N TYR A 26 6.45 1.37 5.54
CA TYR A 26 7.28 0.17 5.53
C TYR A 26 8.14 0.04 6.79
N LYS A 27 8.66 1.14 7.34
CA LYS A 27 9.48 1.16 8.56
C LYS A 27 8.63 0.90 9.80
N ASP A 28 7.48 1.57 9.89
CA ASP A 28 6.62 1.50 11.07
C ASP A 28 5.81 0.20 11.13
N GLN A 29 5.50 -0.38 9.95
CA GLN A 29 4.69 -1.60 9.81
C GLN A 29 3.42 -1.60 10.67
N ASP A 30 2.86 -0.43 10.92
CA ASP A 30 1.80 -0.26 11.91
C ASP A 30 0.42 -0.52 11.30
N ALA A 31 -0.01 -1.79 11.36
CA ALA A 31 -1.38 -2.15 11.03
C ALA A 31 -2.40 -1.58 12.03
N GLY A 32 -1.97 -1.19 13.24
CA GLY A 32 -2.78 -0.60 14.30
C GLY A 32 -3.39 0.72 13.87
N PHE A 33 -2.59 1.61 13.29
CA PHE A 33 -3.03 2.87 12.69
C PHE A 33 -4.32 2.75 11.86
N TYR A 34 -4.37 1.83 10.89
CA TYR A 34 -5.56 1.66 10.06
C TYR A 34 -6.73 1.04 10.82
N ILE A 35 -6.46 0.11 11.74
CA ILE A 35 -7.50 -0.55 12.54
C ILE A 35 -8.20 0.46 13.45
N GLU A 36 -7.43 1.31 14.12
CA GLU A 36 -7.92 2.39 14.99
C GLU A 36 -8.74 3.40 14.20
N ASN A 37 -8.33 3.68 12.96
CA ASN A 37 -9.09 4.52 12.03
C ASN A 37 -10.24 3.77 11.32
N GLY A 38 -10.57 2.55 11.74
CA GLY A 38 -11.76 1.81 11.34
C GLY A 38 -11.65 1.14 9.97
N VAL A 39 -10.45 0.77 9.53
CA VAL A 39 -10.20 -0.19 8.46
C VAL A 39 -10.30 -1.60 9.05
N LYS A 40 -10.93 -2.52 8.35
CA LYS A 40 -11.01 -3.92 8.82
C LYS A 40 -9.61 -4.53 9.00
N ARG A 41 -9.39 -5.20 10.14
CA ARG A 41 -8.12 -5.86 10.50
C ARG A 41 -7.46 -6.69 9.40
N GLY A 42 -8.25 -7.45 8.63
CA GLY A 42 -7.72 -8.25 7.52
C GLY A 42 -7.13 -7.40 6.39
N ILE A 43 -7.71 -6.22 6.15
CA ILE A 43 -7.26 -5.28 5.12
C ILE A 43 -6.05 -4.50 5.59
N ALA A 44 -6.08 -3.97 6.82
CA ALA A 44 -4.94 -3.29 7.43
C ALA A 44 -3.65 -4.12 7.36
N ARG A 45 -3.75 -5.42 7.74
CA ARG A 45 -2.62 -6.35 7.66
C ARG A 45 -2.15 -6.59 6.23
N ARG A 46 -3.07 -6.64 5.26
CA ARG A 46 -2.70 -6.88 3.88
C ARG A 46 -2.03 -5.66 3.24
N VAL A 47 -2.51 -4.45 3.54
CA VAL A 47 -1.88 -3.19 3.12
C VAL A 47 -0.41 -3.14 3.55
N ILE A 48 -0.12 -3.34 4.84
CA ILE A 48 1.26 -3.36 5.35
C ILE A 48 2.11 -4.47 4.68
N SER A 49 1.54 -5.65 4.47
CA SER A 49 2.23 -6.75 3.79
C SER A 49 2.55 -6.44 2.32
N ASP A 50 1.62 -5.80 1.61
CA ASP A 50 1.75 -5.40 0.21
C ASP A 50 2.84 -4.32 0.07
N ILE A 51 2.84 -3.31 0.96
CA ILE A 51 3.88 -2.28 1.06
C ILE A 51 5.26 -2.92 1.30
N GLY A 52 5.37 -3.84 2.26
CA GLY A 52 6.63 -4.52 2.52
C GLY A 52 7.12 -5.39 1.38
N THR A 53 6.21 -5.98 0.61
CA THR A 53 6.56 -6.76 -0.59
C THR A 53 7.05 -5.84 -1.71
N TRP A 54 6.40 -4.70 -1.90
CA TRP A 54 6.82 -3.67 -2.85
C TRP A 54 8.20 -3.10 -2.49
N ALA A 55 8.42 -2.71 -1.23
CA ALA A 55 9.69 -2.15 -0.77
C ALA A 55 10.84 -3.13 -1.00
N ARG A 56 10.65 -4.41 -0.65
CA ARG A 56 11.65 -5.46 -0.95
C ARG A 56 11.92 -5.60 -2.43
N SER A 57 10.90 -5.56 -3.28
CA SER A 57 11.07 -5.70 -4.74
C SER A 57 11.91 -4.58 -5.36
N ILE A 58 11.82 -3.36 -4.81
CA ILE A 58 12.65 -2.22 -5.21
C ILE A 58 14.09 -2.43 -4.73
N LEU A 59 14.27 -2.87 -3.48
CA LEU A 59 15.59 -3.08 -2.89
C LEU A 59 16.36 -4.27 -3.52
N THR A 60 15.65 -5.27 -4.06
CA THR A 60 16.27 -6.45 -4.69
C THR A 60 16.43 -6.35 -6.21
N SER A 61 15.96 -5.27 -6.84
CA SER A 61 16.09 -5.11 -8.30
C SER A 61 17.48 -4.58 -8.68
N PRO A 62 18.24 -5.25 -9.57
CA PRO A 62 19.64 -4.90 -9.85
C PRO A 62 19.85 -3.64 -10.71
N CYS A 63 18.81 -2.98 -11.22
CA CYS A 63 18.95 -1.85 -12.15
C CYS A 63 18.55 -0.50 -11.54
N MET A 64 19.42 0.04 -10.68
CA MET A 64 19.39 1.46 -10.30
C MET A 64 20.03 2.33 -11.41
N SER A 65 19.45 2.34 -12.62
CA SER A 65 19.78 3.36 -13.63
C SER A 65 18.66 4.37 -13.71
N ALA A 66 19.02 5.66 -13.53
CA ALA A 66 18.12 6.80 -13.43
C ALA A 66 17.18 7.02 -14.64
N HIS A 67 17.34 6.25 -15.71
CA HIS A 67 16.49 6.28 -16.91
C HIS A 67 15.21 5.44 -16.82
N CYS A 68 15.03 4.61 -15.80
CA CYS A 68 13.85 3.76 -15.64
C CYS A 68 12.78 4.34 -14.69
N VAL A 69 12.91 5.60 -14.27
CA VAL A 69 11.95 6.26 -13.36
C VAL A 69 10.63 6.54 -14.11
N GLY A 70 9.84 5.49 -14.31
CA GLY A 70 8.40 5.63 -14.36
C GLY A 70 8.00 6.34 -13.06
N LYS A 71 7.41 7.53 -13.20
CA LYS A 71 7.01 8.42 -12.11
C LYS A 71 6.43 7.61 -10.94
N PRO A 72 6.79 7.90 -9.67
CA PRO A 72 6.25 7.21 -8.51
C PRO A 72 4.76 7.53 -8.43
N THR A 73 3.96 6.67 -9.05
CA THR A 73 2.52 6.88 -9.11
C THR A 73 1.95 6.00 -8.02
N ARG A 74 1.66 6.67 -6.89
CA ARG A 74 0.52 6.40 -6.01
C ARG A 74 0.34 4.93 -5.67
N ILE A 75 0.91 4.50 -4.54
CA ILE A 75 0.66 3.24 -3.82
C ILE A 75 0.33 2.09 -4.79
N GLY A 76 1.32 1.27 -5.13
CA GLY A 76 1.21 0.14 -6.05
C GLY A 76 0.28 -0.98 -5.60
N VAL A 77 -0.98 -0.68 -5.30
CA VAL A 77 -2.08 -1.63 -5.28
C VAL A 77 -2.33 -2.01 -6.73
N LYS A 78 -1.76 -3.13 -7.17
CA LYS A 78 -2.20 -3.75 -8.43
C LYS A 78 -3.64 -4.22 -8.24
N PHE A 79 -4.61 -3.34 -8.48
CA PHE A 79 -5.93 -3.81 -8.90
C PHE A 79 -5.73 -4.37 -10.31
N VAL A 80 -5.72 -5.70 -10.42
CA VAL A 80 -5.87 -6.35 -11.71
C VAL A 80 -7.26 -5.98 -12.22
N GLU A 81 -7.35 -5.05 -13.17
CA GLU A 81 -8.58 -4.86 -13.93
C GLU A 81 -8.82 -6.15 -14.72
N GLY A 82 -9.95 -6.82 -14.44
CA GLY A 82 -10.50 -7.81 -15.38
C GLY A 82 -10.76 -9.23 -14.86
N THR A 83 -10.56 -9.56 -13.58
CA THR A 83 -10.97 -10.88 -13.06
C THR A 83 -12.00 -10.75 -11.93
N PRO A 84 -13.27 -11.14 -12.17
CA PRO A 84 -14.25 -11.36 -11.10
C PRO A 84 -13.96 -12.70 -10.37
N PRO A 85 -14.58 -12.94 -9.20
CA PRO A 85 -13.97 -13.48 -7.97
C PRO A 85 -13.40 -14.89 -8.02
#